data_AF-A0AAD6V0M2-F1
#
_entry.id   AF-A0AAD6V0M2-F1
#
_cell.length_a   1.000
_cell.length_b   1.000
_cell.length_c   1.000
_cell.angle_alpha   90.00
_cell.angle_beta   90.00
_cell.angle_gamma   90.00
#
_symmetry.space_group_name_H-M   'P 1'
#
loop_
_entity.id
_entity.type
_entity.pdbx_description
1 polymer ?
#
loop_
_entity_poly.entity_id
_entity_poly.type
_entity_poly.pdbx_seq_one_letter_code
_entity_poly.pdbx_strand_id
1 'polypeptide(L)'
;MSNFSNDAFLQRMKAVAQNRPTITPAPSRKRTRHERDGASSTVGSDDERDEPTMGSTPLAGLNFNRSGPATQNAVNAVRAFTKKQKLRGEQLTQVDAFLNDTPTVREGKLFTLLLGLQNDVANIIVAAPAFSVSPELQTNIRSYALAVMLSPKLAQYRGDLPVQHVINILKKHRFDMPPGIENNPADMQKITAAVQYAFTQDRSSLKKKLFASVRVSQVNEAGVKVAVDLPSEKHQNLFALAQAFVDGTKCRITNSLCGRIALMRDVYLQNSTTSFWTSLDEALSIMRTAANGNEEACDAMFEDLIIADKALHGAVDIVYQATNSIQQEVDDLIVAGRGQEEPGLMNPPINSTAEPEDDGTLGDSEEPPQY
;
A
#
# COMPACT_ATOMS: atom_id res chain seq x y z
N MET A 1 1.50 -10.60 -39.77
CA MET A 1 0.97 -10.57 -38.39
C MET A 1 0.08 -11.79 -38.22
N SER A 2 0.68 -12.88 -37.76
CA SER A 2 -0.03 -14.12 -37.48
C SER A 2 -0.88 -13.91 -36.24
N ASN A 3 -2.19 -14.19 -36.35
CA ASN A 3 -3.04 -14.49 -35.21
C ASN A 3 -2.54 -15.80 -34.58
N PHE A 4 -1.38 -15.77 -33.92
CA PHE A 4 -0.93 -16.87 -33.09
C PHE A 4 -1.97 -17.01 -31.99
N SER A 5 -2.75 -18.07 -32.09
CA SER A 5 -4.03 -18.15 -31.41
C SER A 5 -3.79 -18.29 -29.91
N ASN A 6 -4.25 -17.29 -29.13
CA ASN A 6 -4.48 -17.42 -27.70
C ASN A 6 -5.20 -18.75 -27.37
N ASP A 7 -5.93 -19.35 -28.33
CA ASP A 7 -6.52 -20.69 -28.18
C ASP A 7 -5.52 -21.77 -27.81
N ALA A 8 -4.28 -21.81 -28.28
CA ALA A 8 -3.42 -22.96 -27.98
C ALA A 8 -3.02 -23.00 -26.50
N PHE A 9 -2.65 -21.85 -25.93
CA PHE A 9 -2.40 -21.70 -24.50
C PHE A 9 -3.69 -21.88 -23.70
N LEU A 10 -4.78 -21.22 -24.11
CA LEU A 10 -6.10 -21.38 -23.50
C LEU A 10 -6.56 -22.84 -23.50
N GLN A 11 -6.38 -23.56 -24.60
CA GLN A 11 -6.73 -24.97 -24.73
C GLN A 11 -5.82 -25.83 -23.87
N ARG A 12 -4.52 -25.52 -23.77
CA ARG A 12 -3.62 -26.21 -22.86
C ARG A 12 -4.04 -26.00 -21.41
N MET A 13 -4.34 -24.77 -20.99
CA MET A 13 -4.79 -24.45 -19.63
C MET A 13 -6.18 -25.05 -19.33
N LYS A 14 -7.10 -25.00 -20.29
CA LYS A 14 -8.41 -25.67 -20.20
C LYS A 14 -8.26 -27.19 -20.13
N ALA A 15 -7.36 -27.78 -20.91
CA ALA A 15 -7.11 -29.23 -20.92
C ALA A 15 -6.46 -29.68 -19.60
N VAL A 16 -5.52 -28.90 -19.05
CA VAL A 16 -4.94 -29.14 -17.72
C VAL A 16 -6.03 -29.08 -16.65
N ALA A 17 -6.92 -28.08 -16.71
CA ALA A 17 -8.04 -27.96 -15.79
C ALA A 17 -9.07 -29.11 -15.93
N GLN A 18 -9.35 -29.56 -17.15
CA GLN A 18 -10.37 -30.59 -17.44
C GLN A 18 -9.89 -32.03 -17.17
N ASN A 19 -8.60 -32.32 -17.38
CA ASN A 19 -8.05 -33.68 -17.23
C ASN A 19 -7.61 -33.99 -15.80
N ARG A 20 -7.74 -33.06 -14.86
CA ARG A 20 -7.34 -33.28 -13.47
C ARG A 20 -8.44 -34.08 -12.76
N PRO A 21 -8.13 -35.24 -12.14
CA PRO A 21 -9.13 -36.00 -11.41
C PRO A 21 -9.72 -35.11 -10.33
N THR A 22 -11.05 -34.99 -10.31
CA THR A 22 -11.77 -34.22 -9.30
C THR A 22 -11.44 -34.83 -7.95
N ILE A 23 -10.53 -34.20 -7.21
CA ILE A 23 -10.25 -34.59 -5.82
C ILE A 23 -11.54 -34.30 -5.08
N THR A 24 -12.33 -35.35 -4.85
CA THR A 24 -13.59 -35.22 -4.11
C THR A 24 -13.19 -34.75 -2.73
N PRO A 25 -13.59 -33.54 -2.30
CA PRO A 25 -13.16 -33.02 -1.01
C PRO A 25 -13.57 -34.00 0.07
N ALA A 26 -12.61 -34.45 0.87
CA ALA A 26 -12.86 -35.37 1.96
C ALA A 26 -14.00 -34.82 2.83
N PRO A 27 -14.97 -35.64 3.26
CA PRO A 27 -16.14 -35.17 3.99
C PRO A 27 -15.68 -34.37 5.22
N SER A 28 -15.99 -33.08 5.19
CA SER A 28 -15.76 -32.14 6.28
C SER A 28 -16.29 -32.77 7.57
N ARG A 29 -15.37 -33.13 8.48
CA ARG A 29 -15.71 -33.59 9.82
C ARG A 29 -16.46 -32.46 10.51
N LYS A 30 -17.78 -32.62 10.63
CA LYS A 30 -18.67 -31.77 11.42
C LYS A 30 -18.06 -31.58 12.80
N ARG A 31 -17.48 -30.40 13.04
CA ARG A 31 -17.13 -29.94 14.39
C ARG A 31 -18.43 -29.73 15.14
N THR A 32 -18.66 -30.56 16.14
CA THR A 32 -19.73 -30.43 17.13
C THR A 32 -19.56 -29.12 17.86
N ARG A 33 -20.43 -28.16 17.56
CA ARG A 33 -20.53 -26.87 18.24
C ARG A 33 -21.10 -27.13 19.63
N HIS A 34 -20.26 -27.01 20.65
CA HIS A 34 -20.71 -27.01 22.03
C HIS A 34 -21.41 -25.67 22.30
N GLU A 35 -22.73 -25.71 22.46
CA GLU A 35 -23.50 -24.63 23.07
C GLU A 35 -22.99 -24.42 24.49
N ARG A 36 -22.72 -23.15 24.82
CA ARG A 36 -22.55 -22.71 26.20
C ARG A 36 -23.45 -21.50 26.40
N ASP A 37 -24.59 -21.80 26.99
CA ASP A 37 -25.53 -20.85 27.57
C ASP A 37 -24.95 -20.12 28.79
N GLY A 38 -25.49 -18.94 29.06
CA GLY A 38 -25.37 -18.20 30.32
C GLY A 38 -24.54 -16.92 30.18
N ALA A 39 -24.94 -15.74 30.64
CA ALA A 39 -26.11 -15.27 31.37
C ALA A 39 -26.17 -13.74 31.12
N SER A 40 -27.31 -13.17 30.75
CA SER A 40 -28.21 -12.42 31.65
C SER A 40 -27.51 -11.58 32.73
N SER A 41 -27.39 -10.27 32.48
CA SER A 41 -27.46 -9.26 33.54
C SER A 41 -28.07 -7.95 33.00
N THR A 42 -29.37 -7.83 33.19
CA THR A 42 -30.14 -6.60 33.42
C THR A 42 -29.58 -5.79 34.60
N VAL A 43 -29.25 -4.51 34.40
CA VAL A 43 -29.36 -3.34 35.32
C VAL A 43 -29.13 -2.12 34.41
N GLY A 44 -30.02 -1.16 34.16
CA GLY A 44 -30.99 -0.51 35.03
C GLY A 44 -30.41 0.81 35.53
N SER A 45 -30.64 1.93 34.84
CA SER A 45 -30.64 3.28 35.42
C SER A 45 -31.27 4.26 34.44
N ASP A 46 -32.59 4.36 34.54
CA ASP A 46 -33.31 5.64 34.50
C ASP A 46 -32.60 6.63 35.44
N ASP A 47 -32.37 7.85 34.97
CA ASP A 47 -32.29 8.99 35.88
C ASP A 47 -33.10 10.13 35.27
N GLU A 48 -34.12 10.50 36.01
CA GLU A 48 -35.18 11.42 35.64
C GLU A 48 -34.67 12.85 35.53
N ARG A 49 -35.35 13.56 34.64
CA ARG A 49 -35.35 15.01 34.53
C ARG A 49 -35.98 15.58 35.79
N ASP A 50 -35.27 16.47 36.47
CA ASP A 50 -35.87 17.49 37.31
C ASP A 50 -35.37 18.86 36.87
N GLU A 51 -36.28 19.62 36.24
CA GLU A 51 -36.15 21.06 36.06
C GLU A 51 -36.50 21.79 37.36
N PRO A 52 -35.58 22.57 37.96
CA PRO A 52 -35.95 23.54 38.97
C PRO A 52 -36.37 24.86 38.30
N THR A 53 -37.68 25.06 38.35
CA THR A 53 -38.44 26.32 38.31
C THR A 53 -37.65 27.58 38.70
N MET A 54 -37.80 28.60 37.86
CA MET A 54 -37.30 29.97 38.03
C MET A 54 -37.67 30.59 39.38
N GLY A 55 -36.66 30.87 40.20
CA GLY A 55 -36.73 31.79 41.33
C GLY A 55 -35.83 33.00 41.09
N SER A 56 -36.41 34.10 40.62
CA SER A 56 -35.72 35.38 40.47
C SER A 56 -35.46 36.02 41.83
N THR A 57 -34.30 35.77 42.42
CA THR A 57 -33.75 36.54 43.55
C THR A 57 -32.86 37.67 43.02
N PRO A 58 -33.09 38.94 43.40
CA PRO A 58 -32.21 40.03 43.01
C PRO A 58 -30.87 39.87 43.75
N LEU A 59 -29.82 39.53 43.00
CA LEU A 59 -28.45 39.41 43.51
C LEU A 59 -27.92 40.80 43.86
N ALA A 60 -28.09 41.21 45.11
CA ALA A 60 -27.45 42.39 45.66
C ALA A 60 -25.93 42.19 45.72
N GLY A 61 -25.19 43.17 45.19
CA GLY A 61 -23.73 43.25 45.03
C GLY A 61 -22.88 42.50 46.05
N LEU A 62 -22.33 41.35 45.64
CA LEU A 62 -21.15 40.77 46.26
C LEU A 62 -19.91 41.52 45.77
N ASN A 63 -19.47 42.46 46.58
CA ASN A 63 -18.23 43.20 46.40
C ASN A 63 -17.03 42.23 46.55
N PHE A 64 -16.55 41.69 45.43
CA PHE A 64 -15.43 40.74 45.33
C PHE A 64 -14.04 41.36 45.60
N ASN A 65 -13.97 42.46 46.35
CA ASN A 65 -12.75 43.24 46.58
C ASN A 65 -11.96 42.84 47.84
N ARG A 66 -12.07 41.59 48.32
CA ARG A 66 -11.19 41.08 49.38
C ARG A 66 -10.01 40.32 48.79
N SER A 67 -8.89 41.03 48.64
CA SER A 67 -7.54 40.49 48.52
C SER A 67 -7.15 39.74 49.81
N GLY A 68 -7.70 38.53 49.99
CA GLY A 68 -7.32 37.63 51.07
C GLY A 68 -5.98 36.94 50.81
N PRO A 69 -5.28 36.44 51.86
CA PRO A 69 -3.97 35.77 51.76
C PRO A 69 -3.91 34.58 50.79
N ALA A 70 -5.06 34.03 50.38
CA ALA A 70 -5.17 32.99 49.36
C ALA A 70 -4.64 33.44 47.97
N THR A 71 -4.75 34.73 47.61
CA THR A 71 -4.25 35.22 46.32
C THR A 71 -2.72 35.28 46.27
N GLN A 72 -2.06 35.60 47.39
CA GLN A 72 -0.59 35.69 47.44
C GLN A 72 0.07 34.31 47.28
N ASN A 73 -0.53 33.27 47.86
CA ASN A 73 -0.06 31.89 47.71
C ASN A 73 -0.17 31.42 46.26
N ALA A 74 -1.27 31.75 45.57
CA ALA A 74 -1.44 31.43 44.15
C ALA A 74 -0.40 32.13 43.26
N VAL A 75 -0.14 33.42 43.50
CA VAL A 75 0.90 34.18 42.78
C VAL A 75 2.29 33.58 42.99
N ASN A 76 2.65 33.24 44.23
CA ASN A 76 3.93 32.61 44.55
C ASN A 76 4.05 31.21 43.90
N ALA A 77 2.97 30.43 43.88
CA ALA A 77 2.93 29.14 43.21
C ALA A 77 3.14 29.27 41.69
N VAL A 78 2.47 30.22 41.04
CA VAL A 78 2.65 30.50 39.59
C VAL A 78 4.09 30.94 39.31
N ARG A 79 4.69 31.81 40.13
CA ARG A 79 6.10 32.21 39.99
C ARG A 79 7.08 31.05 40.18
N ALA A 80 6.81 30.13 41.10
CA ALA A 80 7.61 28.92 41.24
C ALA A 80 7.48 28.04 39.98
N PHE A 81 6.30 27.99 39.37
CA PHE A 81 6.05 27.26 38.13
C PHE A 81 6.74 27.90 36.92
N THR A 82 6.73 29.24 36.78
CA THR A 82 7.44 29.91 35.68
C THR A 82 8.96 29.70 35.71
N LYS A 83 9.55 29.65 36.91
CA LYS A 83 10.97 29.27 37.09
C LYS A 83 11.26 27.85 36.59
N LYS A 84 10.34 26.91 36.82
CA LYS A 84 10.45 25.53 36.30
C LYS A 84 10.35 25.47 34.77
N GLN A 85 9.50 26.31 34.18
CA GLN A 85 9.30 26.39 32.72
C GLN A 85 10.38 27.19 31.97
N LYS A 86 11.36 27.78 32.69
CA LYS A 86 12.49 28.53 32.10
C LYS A 86 12.04 29.65 31.14
N LEU A 87 10.99 30.37 31.50
CA LEU A 87 10.50 31.50 30.69
C LEU A 87 11.57 32.60 30.54
N ARG A 88 11.55 33.28 29.39
CA ARG A 88 12.42 34.45 29.12
C ARG A 88 12.02 35.64 30.01
N GLY A 89 12.94 36.58 30.24
CA GLY A 89 12.72 37.75 31.10
C GLY A 89 11.46 38.56 30.73
N GLU A 90 11.23 38.79 29.44
CA GLU A 90 10.03 39.47 28.93
C GLU A 90 8.74 38.72 29.26
N GLN A 91 8.75 37.39 29.17
CA GLN A 91 7.61 36.54 29.48
C GLN A 91 7.30 36.53 30.98
N LEU A 92 8.32 36.58 31.85
CA LEU A 92 8.14 36.71 33.29
C LEU A 92 7.44 38.02 33.65
N THR A 93 7.86 39.14 33.04
CA THR A 93 7.19 40.44 33.20
C THR A 93 5.73 40.40 32.75
N GLN A 94 5.43 39.69 31.65
CA GLN A 94 4.05 39.51 31.19
C GLN A 94 3.20 38.66 32.15
N VAL A 95 3.77 37.60 32.73
CA VAL A 95 3.06 36.77 33.73
C VAL A 95 2.79 37.59 35.00
N ASP A 96 3.76 38.36 35.48
CA ASP A 96 3.57 39.23 36.64
C ASP A 96 2.52 40.32 36.36
N ALA A 97 2.53 40.92 35.16
CA ALA A 97 1.48 41.85 34.75
C ALA A 97 0.09 41.19 34.73
N PHE A 98 -0.02 39.99 34.13
CA PHE A 98 -1.26 39.23 34.05
C PHE A 98 -1.81 38.84 35.44
N LEU A 99 -0.96 38.45 36.38
CA LEU A 99 -1.35 38.12 37.74
C LEU A 99 -1.82 39.34 38.56
N ASN A 100 -1.49 40.56 38.12
CA ASN A 100 -1.93 41.80 38.75
C ASN A 100 -3.19 42.40 38.10
N ASP A 101 -3.60 41.94 36.91
CA ASP A 101 -4.81 42.40 36.24
C ASP A 101 -6.10 41.92 36.94
N THR A 102 -7.22 42.59 36.69
CA THR A 102 -8.55 42.11 37.12
C THR A 102 -8.96 40.84 36.35
N PRO A 103 -9.86 39.99 36.89
CA PRO A 103 -10.30 38.77 36.21
C PRO A 103 -10.82 39.02 34.78
N THR A 104 -11.63 40.06 34.58
CA THR A 104 -12.16 40.43 33.26
C THR A 104 -11.05 40.81 32.28
N VAL A 105 -10.03 41.54 32.73
CA VAL A 105 -8.87 41.91 31.89
C VAL A 105 -8.05 40.67 31.55
N ARG A 106 -7.88 39.73 32.48
CA ARG A 106 -7.20 38.46 32.23
C ARG A 106 -7.92 37.62 31.18
N GLU A 107 -9.24 37.48 31.29
CA GLU A 107 -10.07 36.77 30.31
C GLU A 107 -9.94 37.41 28.92
N GLY A 108 -10.03 38.74 28.84
CA GLY A 108 -9.81 39.47 27.59
C GLY A 108 -8.41 39.27 26.99
N LYS A 109 -7.36 39.27 27.82
CA LYS A 109 -5.99 38.96 27.40
C LYS A 109 -5.84 37.52 26.89
N LEU A 110 -6.42 36.53 27.59
CA LEU A 110 -6.39 35.13 27.17
C LEU A 110 -7.09 34.92 25.82
N PHE A 111 -8.27 35.52 25.64
CA PHE A 111 -9.00 35.45 24.38
C PHE A 111 -8.21 36.09 23.24
N THR A 112 -7.59 37.25 23.48
CA THR A 112 -6.74 37.93 22.48
C THR A 112 -5.51 37.10 22.11
N LEU A 113 -4.84 36.49 23.09
CA LEU A 113 -3.72 35.58 22.86
C LEU A 113 -4.14 34.34 22.08
N LEU A 114 -5.32 33.79 22.36
CA LEU A 114 -5.86 32.65 21.62
C LEU A 114 -6.12 33.00 20.15
N LEU A 115 -6.67 34.18 19.86
CA LEU A 115 -6.83 34.69 18.49
C LEU A 115 -5.47 34.92 17.82
N GLY A 116 -4.49 35.46 18.54
CA GLY A 116 -3.11 35.60 18.06
C GLY A 116 -2.50 34.26 17.69
N LEU A 117 -2.64 33.24 18.56
CA LEU A 117 -2.19 31.88 18.31
C LEU A 117 -2.89 31.28 17.07
N GLN A 118 -4.20 31.50 16.91
CA GLN A 118 -4.93 31.05 15.72
C GLN A 118 -4.38 31.68 14.43
N ASN A 119 -4.04 32.97 14.46
CA ASN A 119 -3.41 33.66 13.33
C ASN A 119 -2.00 33.11 13.05
N ASP A 120 -1.20 32.90 14.09
CA ASP A 120 0.15 32.33 13.95
C ASP A 120 0.10 30.91 13.37
N VAL A 121 -0.84 30.08 13.85
CA VAL A 121 -1.08 28.75 13.29
C VAL A 121 -1.51 28.84 11.82
N ALA A 122 -2.43 29.75 11.48
CA ALA A 122 -2.84 29.97 10.09
C ALA A 122 -1.67 30.43 9.21
N ASN A 123 -0.81 31.31 9.70
CA ASN A 123 0.38 31.79 9.00
C ASN A 123 1.39 30.64 8.80
N ILE A 124 1.60 29.79 9.81
CA ILE A 124 2.45 28.61 9.69
C ILE A 124 1.90 27.64 8.64
N ILE A 125 0.58 27.44 8.60
CA ILE A 125 -0.07 26.60 7.58
C ILE A 125 0.13 27.18 6.17
N VAL A 126 -0.03 28.50 6.01
CA VAL A 126 0.17 29.19 4.71
C VAL A 126 1.64 29.17 4.28
N ALA A 127 2.57 29.29 5.22
CA ALA A 127 4.01 29.28 4.95
C ALA A 127 4.58 27.86 4.79
N ALA A 128 3.82 26.82 5.12
CA ALA A 128 4.27 25.44 4.98
C ALA A 128 4.56 25.13 3.50
N PRO A 129 5.71 24.52 3.19
CA PRO A 129 6.00 24.13 1.82
C PRO A 129 4.95 23.14 1.33
N ALA A 130 4.59 23.23 0.05
CA ALA A 130 3.72 22.24 -0.57
C ALA A 130 4.32 20.85 -0.37
N PHE A 131 3.50 19.89 0.04
CA PHE A 131 3.97 18.53 0.27
C PHE A 131 4.64 17.96 -0.98
N SER A 132 5.79 17.33 -0.78
CA SER A 132 6.52 16.53 -1.77
C SER A 132 6.84 15.17 -1.17
N VAL A 133 6.94 14.15 -2.02
CA VAL A 133 7.28 12.79 -1.59
C VAL A 133 8.75 12.79 -1.15
N SER A 134 9.01 12.48 0.12
CA SER A 134 10.38 12.43 0.65
C SER A 134 11.20 11.32 -0.04
N PRO A 135 12.54 11.43 -0.12
CA PRO A 135 13.39 10.37 -0.67
C PRO A 135 13.25 9.02 0.07
N GLU A 136 13.03 9.07 1.38
CA GLU A 136 12.80 7.88 2.20
C GLU A 136 11.44 7.25 1.92
N LEU A 137 10.37 8.05 1.79
CA LEU A 137 9.07 7.56 1.34
C LEU A 137 9.16 6.96 -0.08
N GLN A 138 9.92 7.57 -0.99
CA GLN A 138 10.14 7.04 -2.34
C GLN A 138 10.86 5.68 -2.31
N THR A 139 11.84 5.51 -1.44
CA THR A 139 12.55 4.23 -1.24
C THR A 139 11.59 3.14 -0.73
N ASN A 140 10.74 3.48 0.25
CA ASN A 140 9.72 2.58 0.75
C ASN A 140 8.67 2.22 -0.32
N ILE A 141 8.21 3.21 -1.10
CA ILE A 141 7.30 3.01 -2.24
C ILE A 141 7.88 1.98 -3.21
N ARG A 142 9.13 2.14 -3.65
CA ARG A 142 9.79 1.20 -4.58
C ARG A 142 9.91 -0.19 -3.98
N SER A 143 10.32 -0.30 -2.71
CA SER A 143 10.45 -1.60 -2.03
C SER A 143 9.12 -2.35 -1.95
N TYR A 144 8.02 -1.66 -1.64
CA TYR A 144 6.70 -2.30 -1.54
C TYR A 144 6.01 -2.50 -2.88
N ALA A 145 6.22 -1.63 -3.87
CA ALA A 145 5.72 -1.84 -5.23
C ALA A 145 6.27 -3.14 -5.81
N LEU A 146 7.59 -3.35 -5.73
CA LEU A 146 8.21 -4.58 -6.20
C LEU A 146 7.78 -5.80 -5.36
N ALA A 147 7.65 -5.68 -4.03
CA ALA A 147 7.15 -6.78 -3.20
C ALA A 147 5.70 -7.18 -3.53
N VAL A 148 4.83 -6.21 -3.84
CA VAL A 148 3.46 -6.43 -4.32
C VAL A 148 3.48 -7.08 -5.70
N MET A 149 4.33 -6.63 -6.63
CA MET A 149 4.49 -7.28 -7.94
C MET A 149 4.97 -8.73 -7.83
N LEU A 150 5.84 -9.04 -6.87
CA LEU A 150 6.33 -10.41 -6.68
C LEU A 150 5.37 -11.28 -5.86
N SER A 151 4.26 -10.73 -5.37
CA SER A 151 3.29 -11.51 -4.59
C SER A 151 2.55 -12.52 -5.47
N PRO A 152 2.53 -13.82 -5.07
CA PRO A 152 1.74 -14.83 -5.76
C PRO A 152 0.24 -14.65 -5.55
N LYS A 153 -0.19 -13.78 -4.63
CA LYS A 153 -1.60 -13.50 -4.34
C LYS A 153 -2.15 -12.33 -5.18
N LEU A 154 -1.32 -11.61 -5.92
CA LEU A 154 -1.73 -10.48 -6.75
C LEU A 154 -2.68 -10.91 -7.87
N ALA A 155 -3.81 -10.21 -8.02
CA ALA A 155 -4.84 -10.57 -9.00
C ALA A 155 -4.43 -10.18 -10.44
N GLN A 156 -3.90 -8.99 -10.61
CA GLN A 156 -3.52 -8.39 -11.89
C GLN A 156 -2.32 -7.47 -11.66
N TYR A 157 -1.49 -7.27 -12.67
CA TYR A 157 -0.32 -6.41 -12.63
C TYR A 157 -0.62 -4.99 -13.13
N ARG A 158 -1.75 -4.78 -13.81
CA ARG A 158 -2.19 -3.46 -14.28
C ARG A 158 -3.36 -2.90 -13.49
N GLY A 159 -3.61 -1.61 -13.70
CA GLY A 159 -4.74 -0.88 -13.15
C GLY A 159 -4.53 -0.45 -11.70
N ASP A 160 -5.63 -0.09 -11.04
CA ASP A 160 -5.56 0.54 -9.73
C ASP A 160 -5.36 -0.44 -8.58
N LEU A 161 -5.66 -1.73 -8.77
CA LEU A 161 -5.60 -2.72 -7.68
C LEU A 161 -4.19 -2.85 -7.06
N PRO A 162 -3.09 -3.03 -7.82
CA PRO A 162 -1.74 -3.03 -7.23
C PRO A 162 -1.38 -1.72 -6.52
N VAL A 163 -1.81 -0.59 -7.10
CA VAL A 163 -1.59 0.76 -6.57
C VAL A 163 -2.28 0.90 -5.21
N GLN A 164 -3.53 0.47 -5.12
CA GLN A 164 -4.29 0.48 -3.87
C GLN A 164 -3.65 -0.41 -2.80
N HIS A 165 -3.13 -1.59 -3.15
CA HIS A 165 -2.41 -2.44 -2.19
C HIS A 165 -1.20 -1.72 -1.59
N VAL A 166 -0.38 -1.07 -2.40
CA VAL A 166 0.77 -0.28 -1.90
C VAL A 166 0.29 0.90 -1.06
N ILE A 167 -0.72 1.65 -1.50
CA ILE A 167 -1.28 2.77 -0.72
C ILE A 167 -1.79 2.30 0.66
N ASN A 168 -2.45 1.15 0.72
CA ASN A 168 -2.94 0.58 1.98
C ASN A 168 -1.79 0.18 2.91
N ILE A 169 -0.71 -0.39 2.37
CA ILE A 169 0.53 -0.65 3.12
C ILE A 169 1.11 0.66 3.66
N LEU A 170 1.26 1.69 2.83
CA LEU A 170 1.81 2.98 3.25
C LEU A 170 0.95 3.60 4.37
N LYS A 171 -0.39 3.60 4.23
CA LYS A 171 -1.34 4.09 5.24
C LYS A 171 -1.23 3.36 6.57
N LYS A 172 -1.04 2.04 6.53
CA LYS A 172 -0.89 1.20 7.73
C LYS A 172 0.39 1.54 8.50
N HIS A 173 1.51 1.67 7.80
CA HIS A 173 2.81 1.89 8.45
C HIS A 173 3.07 3.36 8.78
N ARG A 174 2.34 4.31 8.18
CA ARG A 174 2.53 5.75 8.40
C ARG A 174 4.01 6.11 8.36
N PHE A 175 4.66 5.83 7.23
CA PHE A 175 6.03 6.32 6.95
C PHE A 175 6.07 7.87 6.99
N ASP A 176 6.94 8.55 6.27
CA ASP A 176 7.02 10.04 6.26
C ASP A 176 5.77 10.78 5.71
N MET A 177 4.59 10.16 5.74
CA MET A 177 3.31 10.76 5.42
C MET A 177 2.83 11.68 6.56
N PRO A 178 2.56 12.96 6.28
CA PRO A 178 2.00 13.88 7.26
C PRO A 178 0.68 13.36 7.86
N PRO A 179 0.40 13.67 9.14
CA PRO A 179 -0.88 13.30 9.75
C PRO A 179 -2.04 13.97 9.01
N GLY A 180 -3.05 13.17 8.65
CA GLY A 180 -4.25 13.66 7.95
C GLY A 180 -4.06 13.94 6.45
N ILE A 181 -2.93 13.52 5.83
CA ILE A 181 -2.72 13.65 4.38
C ILE A 181 -3.85 13.01 3.57
N GLU A 182 -4.52 11.99 4.11
CA GLU A 182 -5.65 11.33 3.45
C GLU A 182 -6.84 12.26 3.18
N ASN A 183 -6.95 13.35 3.95
CA ASN A 183 -7.99 14.36 3.78
C ASN A 183 -7.64 15.39 2.71
N ASN A 184 -6.40 15.37 2.18
CA ASN A 184 -5.97 16.22 1.09
C ASN A 184 -5.81 15.41 -0.21
N PRO A 185 -6.81 15.44 -1.12
CA PRO A 185 -6.77 14.69 -2.37
C PRO A 185 -5.57 15.04 -3.25
N ALA A 186 -5.14 16.30 -3.27
CA ALA A 186 -4.02 16.75 -4.11
C ALA A 186 -2.69 16.14 -3.64
N ASP A 187 -2.48 16.04 -2.33
CA ASP A 187 -1.26 15.43 -1.79
C ASP A 187 -1.28 13.90 -1.88
N MET A 188 -2.45 13.28 -1.68
CA MET A 188 -2.63 11.86 -1.94
C MET A 188 -2.40 11.49 -3.42
N GLN A 189 -2.77 12.38 -4.35
CA GLN A 189 -2.51 12.18 -5.77
C GLN A 189 -1.00 12.16 -6.08
N LYS A 190 -0.19 12.96 -5.38
CA LYS A 190 1.28 12.93 -5.52
C LYS A 190 1.87 11.58 -5.08
N ILE A 191 1.39 11.02 -3.97
CA ILE A 191 1.79 9.68 -3.51
C ILE A 191 1.34 8.61 -4.52
N THR A 192 0.10 8.70 -4.98
CA THR A 192 -0.46 7.77 -5.98
C THR A 192 0.35 7.78 -7.27
N ALA A 193 0.71 8.96 -7.78
CA ALA A 193 1.56 9.11 -8.96
C ALA A 193 2.97 8.52 -8.74
N ALA A 194 3.56 8.70 -7.56
CA ALA A 194 4.85 8.10 -7.23
C ALA A 194 4.78 6.55 -7.19
N VAL A 195 3.68 5.98 -6.67
CA VAL A 195 3.44 4.53 -6.67
C VAL A 195 3.25 4.00 -8.10
N GLN A 196 2.42 4.66 -8.92
CA GLN A 196 2.21 4.31 -10.33
C GLN A 196 3.53 4.34 -11.11
N TYR A 197 4.34 5.39 -10.90
CA TYR A 197 5.66 5.50 -11.51
C TYR A 197 6.57 4.32 -11.10
N ALA A 198 6.59 3.95 -9.81
CA ALA A 198 7.36 2.79 -9.35
C ALA A 198 6.92 1.49 -10.05
N PHE A 199 5.61 1.22 -10.16
CA PHE A 199 5.10 0.06 -10.89
C PHE A 199 5.48 0.06 -12.37
N THR A 200 5.51 1.23 -13.04
CA THR A 200 5.97 1.33 -14.43
C THR A 200 7.45 0.98 -14.56
N GLN A 201 8.30 1.49 -13.66
CA GLN A 201 9.72 1.17 -13.64
C GLN A 201 9.97 -0.32 -13.34
N ASP A 202 9.28 -0.87 -12.34
CA ASP A 202 9.39 -2.27 -11.97
C ASP A 202 8.93 -3.17 -13.13
N ARG A 203 7.77 -2.91 -13.75
CA ARG A 203 7.32 -3.62 -14.96
C ARG A 203 8.38 -3.60 -16.06
N SER A 204 8.93 -2.43 -16.40
CA SER A 204 9.99 -2.33 -17.42
C SER A 204 11.22 -3.18 -17.05
N SER A 205 11.67 -3.08 -15.79
CA SER A 205 12.79 -3.86 -15.25
C SER A 205 12.54 -5.37 -15.32
N LEU A 206 11.35 -5.83 -14.92
CA LEU A 206 10.99 -7.24 -14.95
C LEU A 206 10.96 -7.77 -16.39
N LYS A 207 10.39 -7.00 -17.32
CA LYS A 207 10.33 -7.36 -18.75
C LYS A 207 11.72 -7.49 -19.37
N LYS A 208 12.67 -6.62 -18.97
CA LYS A 208 14.09 -6.73 -19.39
C LYS A 208 14.76 -8.00 -18.86
N LYS A 209 14.47 -8.40 -17.62
CA LYS A 209 14.96 -9.66 -17.04
C LYS A 209 14.38 -10.88 -17.79
N LEU A 210 13.10 -10.85 -18.15
CA LEU A 210 12.49 -11.88 -19.01
C LEU A 210 13.17 -11.92 -20.39
N PHE A 211 13.37 -10.77 -21.03
CA PHE A 211 14.08 -10.69 -22.31
C PHE A 211 15.46 -11.35 -22.22
N ALA A 212 16.29 -10.95 -21.26
CA ALA A 212 17.64 -11.48 -21.09
C ALA A 212 17.66 -12.99 -20.78
N SER A 213 16.56 -13.55 -20.27
CA SER A 213 16.46 -14.98 -19.95
C SER A 213 16.28 -15.89 -21.19
N VAL A 214 15.77 -15.34 -22.30
CA VAL A 214 15.42 -16.11 -23.51
C VAL A 214 15.93 -15.50 -24.82
N ARG A 215 16.40 -14.25 -24.81
CA ARG A 215 16.83 -13.48 -25.99
C ARG A 215 18.10 -12.70 -25.71
N VAL A 216 18.80 -12.37 -26.79
CA VAL A 216 19.94 -11.45 -26.77
C VAL A 216 19.78 -10.39 -27.86
N SER A 217 20.18 -9.16 -27.56
CA SER A 217 20.27 -8.10 -28.57
C SER A 217 21.55 -8.27 -29.39
N GLN A 218 21.42 -8.48 -30.70
CA GLN A 218 22.55 -8.56 -31.63
C GLN A 218 22.48 -7.40 -32.62
N VAL A 219 23.62 -6.88 -33.04
CA VAL A 219 23.69 -5.85 -34.07
C VAL A 219 23.82 -6.55 -35.43
N ASN A 220 22.88 -6.29 -36.33
CA ASN A 220 22.94 -6.85 -37.68
C ASN A 220 23.98 -6.10 -38.55
N GLU A 221 24.21 -6.56 -39.78
CA GLU A 221 25.17 -5.95 -40.72
C GLU A 221 24.89 -4.46 -41.01
N ALA A 222 23.64 -4.01 -40.80
CA ALA A 222 23.22 -2.62 -40.98
C ALA A 222 23.42 -1.74 -39.72
N GLY A 223 24.02 -2.27 -38.65
CA GLY A 223 24.20 -1.53 -37.40
C GLY A 223 22.94 -1.42 -36.53
N VAL A 224 21.88 -2.17 -36.85
CA VAL A 224 20.60 -2.12 -36.13
C VAL A 224 20.55 -3.23 -35.07
N LYS A 225 20.19 -2.88 -33.83
CA LYS A 225 19.95 -3.84 -32.75
C LYS A 225 18.69 -4.66 -33.05
N VAL A 226 18.82 -5.97 -33.18
CA VAL A 226 17.75 -6.94 -33.40
C VAL A 226 17.73 -7.94 -32.23
N ALA A 227 16.54 -8.26 -31.74
CA ALA A 227 16.36 -9.30 -30.74
C ALA A 227 16.46 -10.68 -31.41
N VAL A 228 17.35 -11.53 -30.92
CA VAL A 228 17.55 -12.91 -31.41
C VAL A 228 17.24 -13.88 -30.28
N ASP A 229 16.42 -14.89 -30.56
CA ASP A 229 16.12 -15.96 -29.62
C ASP A 229 17.38 -16.78 -29.31
N LEU A 230 17.59 -17.07 -28.03
CA LEU A 230 18.65 -17.95 -27.59
C LEU A 230 18.24 -19.41 -27.86
N PRO A 231 19.18 -20.30 -28.18
CA PRO A 231 18.91 -21.72 -28.20
C PRO A 231 18.58 -22.20 -26.78
N SER A 232 17.76 -23.25 -26.66
CA SER A 232 17.17 -23.63 -25.37
C SER A 232 18.21 -24.00 -24.29
N GLU A 233 19.38 -24.49 -24.71
CA GLU A 233 20.50 -24.82 -23.83
C GLU A 233 21.19 -23.58 -23.22
N LYS A 234 20.93 -22.40 -23.78
CA LYS A 234 21.44 -21.10 -23.30
C LYS A 234 20.39 -20.28 -22.56
N HIS A 235 19.17 -20.77 -22.43
CA HIS A 235 18.15 -20.11 -21.62
C HIS A 235 18.60 -20.04 -20.16
N GLN A 236 18.25 -18.95 -19.47
CA GLN A 236 18.46 -18.87 -18.04
C GLN A 236 17.47 -19.81 -17.34
N ASN A 237 17.96 -20.69 -16.47
CA ASN A 237 17.07 -21.57 -15.69
C ASN A 237 16.16 -20.75 -14.77
N LEU A 238 15.02 -21.33 -14.38
CA LEU A 238 13.98 -20.64 -13.60
C LEU A 238 14.48 -20.07 -12.27
N PHE A 239 15.41 -20.76 -11.60
CA PHE A 239 15.94 -20.30 -10.32
C PHE A 239 16.82 -19.07 -10.47
N ALA A 240 17.71 -19.08 -11.46
CA ALA A 240 18.57 -17.94 -11.75
C ALA A 240 17.73 -16.72 -12.16
N LEU A 241 16.66 -16.92 -12.93
CA LEU A 241 15.72 -15.86 -13.27
C LEU A 241 14.97 -15.33 -12.02
N ALA A 242 14.52 -16.22 -11.14
CA ALA A 242 13.92 -15.83 -9.87
C ALA A 242 14.89 -15.05 -8.98
N GLN A 243 16.15 -15.46 -8.93
CA GLN A 243 17.21 -14.73 -8.23
C GLN A 243 17.41 -13.32 -8.79
N ALA A 244 17.39 -13.19 -10.13
CA ALA A 244 17.45 -11.89 -10.78
C ALA A 244 16.22 -11.02 -10.45
N PHE A 245 15.03 -11.60 -10.27
CA PHE A 245 13.84 -10.85 -9.89
C PHE A 245 13.86 -10.33 -8.46
N VAL A 246 14.31 -11.14 -7.51
CA VAL A 246 14.40 -10.74 -6.10
C VAL A 246 15.66 -9.94 -5.77
N ASP A 247 16.58 -9.79 -6.72
CA ASP A 247 17.81 -9.02 -6.51
C ASP A 247 17.52 -7.58 -6.07
N GLY A 248 18.25 -7.12 -5.06
CA GLY A 248 18.03 -5.82 -4.42
C GLY A 248 16.77 -5.74 -3.54
N THR A 249 16.04 -6.84 -3.34
CA THR A 249 14.83 -6.89 -2.49
C THR A 249 15.04 -7.72 -1.24
N LYS A 250 14.09 -7.63 -0.31
CA LYS A 250 14.02 -8.55 0.84
C LYS A 250 13.25 -9.84 0.54
N CYS A 251 12.66 -9.97 -0.66
CA CYS A 251 11.81 -11.09 -1.03
C CYS A 251 12.62 -12.40 -1.11
N ARG A 252 11.97 -13.52 -0.84
CA ARG A 252 12.59 -14.85 -0.91
C ARG A 252 12.06 -15.64 -2.10
N ILE A 253 12.89 -16.52 -2.64
CA ILE A 253 12.50 -17.40 -3.74
C ILE A 253 11.64 -18.55 -3.18
N THR A 254 10.34 -18.45 -3.39
CA THR A 254 9.35 -19.46 -3.01
C THR A 254 8.88 -20.25 -4.23
N ASN A 255 8.24 -21.40 -4.01
CA ASN A 255 7.65 -22.18 -5.10
C ASN A 255 6.59 -21.37 -5.87
N SER A 256 5.71 -20.68 -5.15
CA SER A 256 4.66 -19.84 -5.75
C SER A 256 5.22 -18.67 -6.57
N LEU A 257 6.33 -18.06 -6.13
CA LEU A 257 7.01 -17.02 -6.92
C LEU A 257 7.59 -17.61 -8.21
N CYS A 258 8.25 -18.77 -8.14
CA CYS A 258 8.74 -19.46 -9.34
C CYS A 258 7.60 -19.79 -10.32
N GLY A 259 6.44 -20.20 -9.82
CA GLY A 259 5.25 -20.44 -10.64
C GLY A 259 4.77 -19.19 -11.38
N ARG A 260 4.73 -18.05 -10.68
CA ARG A 260 4.39 -16.76 -11.30
C ARG A 260 5.40 -16.36 -12.37
N ILE A 261 6.68 -16.57 -12.12
CA ILE A 261 7.75 -16.27 -13.09
C ILE A 261 7.66 -17.17 -14.32
N ALA A 262 7.41 -18.47 -14.12
CA ALA A 262 7.21 -19.41 -15.21
C ALA A 262 6.04 -18.97 -16.11
N LEU A 263 4.91 -18.56 -15.50
CA LEU A 263 3.78 -17.97 -16.24
C LEU A 263 4.20 -16.70 -17.01
N MET A 264 4.90 -15.76 -16.35
CA MET A 264 5.39 -14.54 -17.00
C MET A 264 6.26 -14.85 -18.21
N ARG A 265 7.17 -15.82 -18.11
CA ARG A 265 8.05 -16.21 -19.21
C ARG A 265 7.29 -16.89 -20.34
N ASP A 266 6.35 -17.78 -20.03
CA ASP A 266 5.50 -18.43 -21.03
C ASP A 266 4.67 -17.40 -21.82
N VAL A 267 4.03 -16.45 -21.13
CA VAL A 267 3.30 -15.35 -21.77
C VAL A 267 4.25 -14.45 -22.57
N TYR A 268 5.46 -14.21 -22.08
CA TYR A 268 6.44 -13.36 -22.77
C TYR A 268 6.91 -13.98 -24.09
N LEU A 269 7.14 -15.29 -24.11
CA LEU A 269 7.51 -16.03 -25.32
C LEU A 269 6.40 -15.99 -26.38
N GLN A 270 5.14 -15.99 -25.95
CA GLN A 270 3.98 -15.84 -26.84
C GLN A 270 3.78 -14.40 -27.31
N ASN A 271 3.96 -13.43 -26.41
CA ASN A 271 3.70 -12.02 -26.66
C ASN A 271 4.67 -11.11 -25.89
N SER A 272 5.79 -10.75 -26.53
CA SER A 272 6.77 -9.82 -25.97
C SER A 272 6.45 -8.33 -26.19
N THR A 273 5.29 -8.00 -26.76
CA THR A 273 4.93 -6.63 -27.20
C THR A 273 4.44 -5.74 -26.04
N THR A 274 3.89 -4.56 -26.35
CA THR A 274 3.28 -3.65 -25.37
C THR A 274 2.09 -4.29 -24.64
N SER A 275 1.41 -5.25 -25.29
CA SER A 275 0.26 -5.98 -24.73
C SER A 275 0.63 -7.16 -23.81
N PHE A 276 1.92 -7.34 -23.49
CA PHE A 276 2.41 -8.40 -22.59
C PHE A 276 1.68 -8.42 -21.24
N TRP A 277 1.60 -7.28 -20.55
CA TRP A 277 0.99 -7.20 -19.22
C TRP A 277 -0.52 -7.49 -19.25
N THR A 278 -1.21 -7.05 -20.30
CA THR A 278 -2.63 -7.37 -20.50
C THR A 278 -2.83 -8.86 -20.72
N SER A 279 -1.97 -9.49 -21.52
CA SER A 279 -2.01 -10.94 -21.78
C SER A 279 -1.73 -11.76 -20.51
N LEU A 280 -0.83 -11.26 -19.66
CA LEU A 280 -0.52 -11.88 -18.38
C LEU A 280 -1.69 -11.79 -17.40
N ASP A 281 -2.37 -10.64 -17.32
CA ASP A 281 -3.56 -10.45 -16.48
C ASP A 281 -4.73 -11.33 -16.96
N GLU A 282 -4.91 -11.46 -18.27
CA GLU A 282 -5.87 -12.38 -18.87
C GLU A 282 -5.56 -13.84 -18.50
N ALA A 283 -4.30 -14.28 -18.66
CA ALA A 283 -3.86 -15.63 -18.29
C ALA A 283 -4.14 -15.94 -16.81
N LEU A 284 -3.87 -14.99 -15.92
CA LEU A 284 -4.18 -15.12 -14.49
C LEU A 284 -5.69 -15.21 -14.22
N SER A 285 -6.51 -14.41 -14.91
CA SER A 285 -7.96 -14.47 -14.80
C SER A 285 -8.52 -15.83 -15.22
N ILE A 286 -8.01 -16.38 -16.33
CA ILE A 286 -8.36 -17.72 -16.82
C ILE A 286 -8.00 -18.78 -15.78
N MET A 287 -6.79 -18.74 -15.22
CA MET A 287 -6.35 -19.69 -14.18
C MET A 287 -7.29 -19.68 -12.97
N ARG A 288 -7.68 -18.49 -12.48
CA ARG A 288 -8.59 -18.39 -11.32
C ARG A 288 -10.00 -18.87 -11.64
N THR A 289 -10.48 -18.56 -12.84
CA THR A 289 -11.79 -19.02 -13.31
C THR A 289 -11.81 -20.54 -13.43
N ALA A 290 -10.74 -21.14 -14.00
CA ALA A 290 -10.57 -22.58 -14.09
C ALA A 290 -10.44 -23.25 -12.71
N ALA A 291 -9.83 -22.57 -11.75
CA ALA A 291 -9.73 -23.04 -10.37
C ALA A 291 -11.05 -22.90 -9.59
N ASN A 292 -12.05 -22.18 -10.11
CA ASN A 292 -13.30 -21.85 -9.41
C ASN A 292 -13.07 -21.28 -8.00
N GLY A 293 -12.04 -20.43 -7.85
CA GLY A 293 -11.64 -19.86 -6.55
C GLY A 293 -10.92 -20.82 -5.59
N ASN A 294 -10.65 -22.08 -5.97
CA ASN A 294 -9.87 -23.01 -5.16
C ASN A 294 -8.36 -22.70 -5.26
N GLU A 295 -7.76 -22.25 -4.15
CA GLU A 295 -6.34 -21.91 -4.11
C GLU A 295 -5.43 -23.12 -4.42
N GLU A 296 -5.75 -24.32 -3.92
CA GLU A 296 -4.95 -25.54 -4.16
C GLU A 296 -4.95 -25.94 -5.65
N ALA A 297 -6.07 -25.72 -6.33
CA ALA A 297 -6.17 -25.95 -7.77
C ALA A 297 -5.31 -24.94 -8.56
N CYS A 298 -5.30 -23.68 -8.13
CA CYS A 298 -4.47 -22.64 -8.73
C CYS A 298 -2.97 -22.91 -8.50
N ASP A 299 -2.58 -23.29 -7.27
CA ASP A 299 -1.20 -23.61 -6.92
C ASP A 299 -0.67 -24.79 -7.75
N ALA A 300 -1.49 -25.81 -7.96
CA ALA A 300 -1.12 -26.92 -8.83
C ALA A 300 -0.92 -26.53 -10.30
N MET A 301 -1.74 -25.62 -10.85
CA MET A 301 -1.49 -25.12 -12.21
C MET A 301 -0.15 -24.39 -12.29
N PHE A 302 0.26 -23.68 -11.22
CA PHE A 302 1.60 -23.09 -11.14
C PHE A 302 2.70 -24.16 -11.05
N GLU A 303 2.48 -25.26 -10.33
CA GLU A 303 3.43 -26.39 -10.33
C GLU A 303 3.60 -27.00 -11.73
N ASP A 304 2.50 -27.19 -12.47
CA ASP A 304 2.55 -27.69 -13.85
C ASP A 304 3.34 -26.73 -14.77
N LEU A 305 3.18 -25.41 -14.58
CA LEU A 305 3.97 -24.40 -15.29
C LEU A 305 5.45 -24.49 -14.94
N ILE A 306 5.81 -24.70 -13.67
CA ILE A 306 7.20 -24.88 -13.25
C ILE A 306 7.82 -26.12 -13.90
N ILE A 307 7.08 -27.23 -13.97
CA ILE A 307 7.54 -28.47 -14.60
C ILE A 307 7.78 -28.24 -16.11
N ALA A 308 6.81 -27.62 -16.79
CA ALA A 308 6.91 -27.32 -18.22
C ALA A 308 8.09 -26.39 -18.51
N ASP A 309 8.27 -25.37 -17.68
CA ASP A 309 9.35 -24.40 -17.79
C ASP A 309 10.73 -25.05 -17.59
N LYS A 310 10.89 -25.89 -16.56
CA LYS A 310 12.12 -26.67 -16.32
C LYS A 310 12.44 -27.62 -17.48
N ALA A 311 11.42 -28.22 -18.10
CA ALA A 311 11.61 -29.09 -19.25
C ALA A 311 12.13 -28.32 -20.49
N LEU A 312 11.72 -27.06 -20.64
CA LEU A 312 12.08 -26.23 -21.80
C LEU A 312 13.38 -25.43 -21.60
N HIS A 313 13.63 -24.92 -20.40
CA HIS A 313 14.73 -24.00 -20.09
C HIS A 313 15.84 -24.63 -19.23
N GLY A 314 15.75 -25.95 -18.99
CA GLY A 314 16.68 -26.69 -18.15
C GLY A 314 16.28 -26.73 -16.67
N ALA A 315 16.54 -27.87 -16.04
CA ALA A 315 16.27 -28.09 -14.62
C ALA A 315 17.51 -27.83 -13.77
N VAL A 316 17.29 -27.24 -12.60
CA VAL A 316 18.25 -27.16 -11.50
C VAL A 316 17.51 -27.64 -10.25
N ASP A 317 18.20 -28.37 -9.37
CA ASP A 317 17.65 -28.71 -8.07
C ASP A 317 17.54 -27.44 -7.22
N ILE A 318 16.30 -27.04 -6.93
CA ILE A 318 15.99 -25.81 -6.20
C ILE A 318 15.58 -26.16 -4.78
N VAL A 319 16.25 -25.54 -3.82
CA VAL A 319 15.79 -25.50 -2.43
C VAL A 319 14.94 -24.23 -2.26
N TYR A 320 13.63 -24.39 -2.29
CA TYR A 320 12.70 -23.29 -2.06
C TYR A 320 12.79 -22.81 -0.60
N GLN A 321 12.68 -21.50 -0.40
CA GLN A 321 12.69 -20.89 0.92
C GLN A 321 11.26 -20.59 1.38
N ALA A 322 11.03 -20.63 2.70
CA ALA A 322 9.79 -20.11 3.26
C ALA A 322 9.69 -18.58 3.04
N THR A 323 8.45 -18.07 2.95
CA THR A 323 8.16 -16.63 2.91
C THR A 323 8.80 -15.93 4.12
N ASN A 324 9.33 -14.73 3.91
CA ASN A 324 9.79 -13.89 5.03
C ASN A 324 8.62 -13.07 5.58
N SER A 325 8.86 -12.40 6.72
CA SER A 325 7.83 -11.59 7.39
C SER A 325 7.25 -10.48 6.50
N ILE A 326 8.08 -9.84 5.68
CA ILE A 326 7.65 -8.74 4.80
C ILE A 326 6.74 -9.26 3.68
N GLN A 327 7.12 -10.34 3.00
CA GLN A 327 6.29 -10.92 1.94
C GLN A 327 4.98 -11.45 2.51
N GLN A 328 5.03 -12.09 3.69
CA GLN A 328 3.83 -12.55 4.37
C GLN A 328 2.88 -11.38 4.69
N GLU A 329 3.41 -10.27 5.21
CA GLU A 329 2.60 -9.07 5.48
C GLU A 329 1.97 -8.48 4.20
N VAL A 330 2.74 -8.41 3.11
CA VAL A 330 2.24 -7.96 1.81
C VAL A 330 1.11 -8.89 1.32
N ASP A 331 1.33 -10.20 1.38
CA ASP A 331 0.35 -11.21 0.96
C ASP A 331 -0.93 -11.14 1.81
N ASP A 332 -0.80 -11.00 3.13
CA ASP A 332 -1.92 -10.85 4.07
C ASP A 332 -2.74 -9.59 3.78
N LEU A 333 -2.08 -8.46 3.46
CA LEU A 333 -2.74 -7.21 3.11
C LEU A 333 -3.43 -7.26 1.74
N ILE A 334 -2.84 -7.97 0.77
CA ILE A 334 -3.48 -8.24 -0.53
C ILE A 334 -4.74 -9.08 -0.34
N VAL A 335 -4.68 -10.11 0.52
CA VAL A 335 -5.84 -10.96 0.85
C VAL A 335 -6.92 -10.16 1.59
N ALA A 336 -6.54 -9.37 2.59
CA ALA A 336 -7.48 -8.55 3.36
C ALA A 336 -8.19 -7.49 2.49
N GLY A 337 -7.47 -6.88 1.53
CA GLY A 337 -8.01 -5.89 0.62
C GLY A 337 -9.15 -6.43 -0.27
N ARG A 338 -9.11 -7.72 -0.63
CA ARG A 338 -10.17 -8.35 -1.44
C ARG A 338 -11.52 -8.42 -0.72
N GLY A 339 -11.54 -8.40 0.61
CA GLY A 339 -12.77 -8.44 1.40
C GLY A 339 -13.49 -7.10 1.51
N GLN A 340 -12.85 -5.99 1.11
CA GLN A 340 -13.43 -4.64 1.20
C GLN A 340 -14.04 -4.14 -0.12
N GLU A 341 -13.92 -4.92 -1.21
CA GLU A 341 -14.69 -4.66 -2.42
C GLU A 341 -16.15 -5.01 -2.14
N GLU A 342 -16.97 -4.00 -1.81
CA GLU A 342 -18.38 -4.20 -1.54
C GLU A 342 -19.05 -4.91 -2.74
N PRO A 343 -19.72 -6.06 -2.54
CA PRO A 343 -20.23 -6.91 -3.61
C PRO A 343 -21.39 -6.33 -4.43
N GLY A 344 -21.64 -5.01 -4.38
CA GLY A 344 -22.79 -4.36 -5.01
C GLY A 344 -22.46 -3.25 -6.01
N LEU A 345 -21.21 -2.82 -6.13
CA LEU A 345 -20.80 -1.79 -7.08
C LEU A 345 -19.81 -2.39 -8.06
N MET A 346 -20.34 -3.01 -9.13
CA MET A 346 -19.57 -3.15 -10.36
C MET A 346 -19.11 -1.74 -10.73
N ASN A 347 -17.84 -1.42 -10.45
CA ASN A 347 -17.24 -0.21 -10.94
C ASN A 347 -17.48 -0.19 -12.46
N PRO A 348 -18.09 0.87 -13.01
CA PRO A 348 -18.16 1.00 -14.45
C PRO A 348 -16.73 0.87 -14.98
N PRO A 349 -16.51 0.24 -16.15
CA PRO A 349 -15.18 0.05 -16.70
C PRO A 349 -14.48 1.40 -16.63
N ILE A 350 -13.50 1.50 -15.72
CA ILE A 350 -12.70 2.72 -15.56
C ILE A 350 -12.12 2.91 -16.95
N ASN A 351 -12.54 4.00 -17.59
CA ASN A 351 -12.06 4.36 -18.90
C ASN A 351 -10.57 4.60 -18.69
N SER A 352 -9.79 3.54 -18.92
CA SER A 352 -8.36 3.50 -18.71
C SER A 352 -7.82 4.54 -19.67
N THR A 353 -7.63 5.76 -19.15
CA THR A 353 -6.78 6.77 -19.77
C THR A 353 -5.52 6.01 -20.12
N ALA A 354 -5.33 5.80 -21.43
CA ALA A 354 -4.25 4.99 -21.96
C ALA A 354 -2.98 5.41 -21.22
N GLU A 355 -2.45 4.53 -20.37
CA GLU A 355 -1.10 4.72 -19.85
C GLU A 355 -0.25 5.01 -21.08
N PRO A 356 0.53 6.10 -21.12
CA PRO A 356 1.38 6.38 -22.25
C PRO A 356 2.19 5.11 -22.53
N GLU A 357 1.89 4.48 -23.67
CA GLU A 357 2.55 3.24 -24.04
C GLU A 357 4.02 3.60 -24.23
N ASP A 358 4.85 3.21 -23.26
CA ASP A 358 6.29 3.19 -23.39
C ASP A 358 6.59 2.21 -24.53
N ASP A 359 6.79 2.75 -25.73
CA ASP A 359 7.14 2.07 -26.97
C ASP A 359 8.26 1.06 -26.75
N GLY A 360 9.09 1.24 -25.71
CA GLY A 360 10.09 0.26 -25.36
C GLY A 360 11.08 0.03 -26.50
N THR A 361 11.25 1.02 -27.39
CA THR A 361 12.49 1.19 -28.11
C THR A 361 13.55 1.18 -27.02
N LEU A 362 14.35 0.12 -26.98
CA LEU A 362 15.53 -0.03 -26.13
C LEU A 362 16.61 0.96 -26.61
N GLY A 363 16.26 2.25 -26.65
CA GLY A 363 17.16 3.37 -26.75
C GLY A 363 17.89 3.49 -25.43
N ASP A 364 19.19 3.74 -25.52
CA ASP A 364 20.09 3.83 -24.39
C ASP A 364 19.49 4.74 -23.30
N SER A 365 19.47 4.21 -22.07
CA SER A 365 18.92 4.87 -20.90
C SER A 365 19.51 6.27 -20.72
N GLU A 366 18.72 7.29 -21.04
CA GLU A 366 18.93 8.65 -20.55
C GLU A 366 18.90 8.65 -19.02
N GLU A 367 19.80 9.43 -18.43
CA GLU A 367 19.90 9.63 -16.98
C GLU A 367 18.53 9.98 -16.38
N PRO A 368 18.17 9.43 -15.21
CA PRO A 368 16.93 9.79 -14.56
C PRO A 368 16.93 11.30 -14.23
N PRO A 369 15.77 11.97 -14.34
CA PRO A 369 15.65 13.37 -13.93
C PRO A 369 16.13 13.52 -12.48
N GLN A 370 17.14 14.37 -12.28
CA GLN A 370 17.55 14.80 -10.96
C GLN A 370 16.41 15.67 -10.40
N TYR A 371 15.70 15.13 -9.41
CA TYR A 371 14.67 15.83 -8.64
C TYR A 371 15.29 16.55 -7.45
#